data_AF-A0A6J8BIA7-F1
#
_entry.id   AF-A0A6J8BIA7-F1
#
_cell.length_a   1.000
_cell.length_b   1.000
_cell.length_c   1.000
_cell.angle_alpha   90.00
_cell.angle_beta   90.00
_cell.angle_gamma   90.00
#
_symmetry.space_group_name_H-M   'P 1'
#
loop_
_entity.id
_entity.type
_entity.pdbx_description
1 polymer ?
#
loop_
_entity_poly.entity_id
_entity_poly.type
_entity_poly.pdbx_seq_one_letter_code
_entity_poly.pdbx_strand_id
1 'polypeptide(L)'
;MFNTNLNKVLRSILIAGDSNLKQLVIMFEYPVGTLCIPGAKIQNDRKEFYSQLVSAMKTENPDQIVLHLGSNDVFGDVESTLRSYRFLIENLLLKFKSLQIGICGILPRAVNHYESSYWNMSALPRLQRDVEKLNAGIQSLTCGYSRCFFIDYAQRFKPAVHLGRDGLHVNRNGAFILKMTIENYLAERQKCVTSMTATLSSHVQVPDVESLSPKMTYAEVVRLPVPSSDTGNRLFDKDVEHQNSSRTPSKRKRLSSAGARRSNNKRVNEKLKFVLFKIENIIL
;
A
#
# COMPACT_ATOMS: atom_id res chain seq x y z
N MET A 1 27.23 9.12 12.93
CA MET A 1 26.51 9.10 14.22
C MET A 1 25.05 9.46 13.95
N PHE A 2 24.15 8.48 13.89
CA PHE A 2 22.71 8.73 13.76
C PHE A 2 22.15 9.18 15.12
N ASN A 3 21.27 10.18 15.08
CA ASN A 3 20.74 10.87 16.25
C ASN A 3 19.91 9.90 17.11
N THR A 4 20.36 9.58 18.32
CA THR A 4 19.71 8.65 19.26
C THR A 4 18.28 9.06 19.64
N ASN A 5 17.89 10.32 19.38
CA ASN A 5 16.52 10.78 19.49
C ASN A 5 15.57 10.25 18.40
N LEU A 6 16.06 9.71 17.27
CA LEU A 6 15.18 9.05 16.29
C LEU A 6 14.51 7.81 16.91
N ASN A 7 15.22 7.04 17.73
CA ASN A 7 14.71 5.78 18.30
C ASN A 7 13.53 5.96 19.26
N LYS A 8 13.33 7.16 19.83
CA LYS A 8 12.23 7.46 20.76
C LYS A 8 11.01 8.10 20.10
N VAL A 9 11.16 8.58 18.85
CA VAL A 9 10.12 9.33 18.12
C VAL A 9 9.74 8.64 16.81
N LEU A 10 10.53 7.68 16.31
CA LEU A 10 10.09 6.72 15.30
C LEU A 10 9.03 5.80 15.95
N ARG A 11 7.78 6.24 15.82
CA ARG A 11 6.58 5.44 16.04
C ARG A 11 6.70 4.11 15.29
N SER A 12 6.05 3.05 15.79
CA SER A 12 6.10 1.71 15.20
C SER A 12 5.79 1.73 13.70
N ILE A 13 6.73 1.27 12.87
CA ILE A 13 6.60 1.17 11.41
C ILE A 13 6.42 -0.29 11.03
N LEU A 14 5.46 -0.56 10.15
CA LEU A 14 5.33 -1.84 9.46
C LEU A 14 5.67 -1.69 7.97
N ILE A 15 6.56 -2.51 7.44
CA ILE A 15 6.80 -2.60 5.99
C ILE A 15 6.22 -3.91 5.48
N ALA A 16 5.29 -3.83 4.52
CA ALA A 16 4.59 -4.98 3.97
C ALA A 16 4.67 -5.02 2.44
N GLY A 17 4.85 -6.21 1.87
CA GLY A 17 5.17 -6.30 0.44
C GLY A 17 5.50 -7.68 -0.08
N ASP A 18 6.05 -7.69 -1.30
CA ASP A 18 6.43 -8.89 -2.03
C ASP A 18 7.87 -9.38 -1.73
N SER A 19 8.39 -10.28 -2.56
CA SER A 19 9.72 -10.89 -2.41
C SER A 19 10.88 -9.89 -2.42
N ASN A 20 10.71 -8.67 -2.96
CA ASN A 20 11.75 -7.64 -2.92
C ASN A 20 12.04 -7.15 -1.50
N LEU A 21 11.11 -7.31 -0.57
CA LEU A 21 11.33 -6.90 0.81
C LEU A 21 12.35 -7.78 1.55
N LYS A 22 12.57 -9.03 1.15
CA LYS A 22 13.49 -9.94 1.87
C LYS A 22 14.88 -9.36 2.05
N GLN A 23 15.38 -8.66 1.02
CA GLN A 23 16.70 -8.03 1.05
C GLN A 23 16.69 -6.70 1.79
N LEU A 24 15.53 -6.05 1.89
CA LEU A 24 15.39 -4.74 2.52
C LEU A 24 15.42 -4.83 4.05
N VAL A 25 14.73 -5.82 4.63
CA VAL A 25 14.53 -5.94 6.08
C VAL A 25 15.83 -6.02 6.85
N ILE A 26 16.79 -6.79 6.34
CA ILE A 26 18.11 -6.98 6.98
C ILE A 26 18.97 -5.71 6.98
N MET A 27 18.54 -4.65 6.30
CA MET A 27 19.31 -3.42 6.17
C MET A 27 18.90 -2.35 7.19
N PHE A 28 17.73 -2.43 7.81
CA PHE A 28 17.31 -1.45 8.81
C PHE A 28 18.06 -1.67 10.12
N GLU A 29 18.61 -0.59 10.68
CA GLU A 29 19.38 -0.60 11.94
C GLU A 29 18.49 -0.44 13.19
N TYR A 30 17.17 -0.35 13.01
CA TYR A 30 16.19 -0.13 14.06
C TYR A 30 15.01 -1.10 13.91
N PRO A 31 14.23 -1.35 14.98
CA PRO A 31 13.08 -2.26 14.92
C PRO A 31 12.05 -1.78 13.91
N VAL A 32 11.82 -2.59 12.88
CA VAL A 32 10.78 -2.38 11.88
C VAL A 32 9.97 -3.67 11.81
N GLY A 33 8.65 -3.57 12.00
CA GLY A 33 7.75 -4.69 11.76
C GLY A 33 7.76 -5.03 10.27
N THR A 34 7.75 -6.31 9.91
CA THR A 34 7.83 -6.70 8.50
C THR A 34 6.85 -7.81 8.14
N LEU A 35 6.22 -7.66 6.98
CA LEU A 35 5.34 -8.66 6.39
C LEU A 35 5.75 -8.88 4.93
N CYS A 36 6.53 -9.92 4.69
CA CYS A 36 6.95 -10.31 3.35
C CYS A 36 6.14 -11.51 2.88
N ILE A 37 5.33 -11.33 1.84
CA ILE A 37 4.56 -12.39 1.20
C ILE A 37 5.08 -12.56 -0.24
N PRO A 38 6.00 -13.52 -0.49
CA PRO A 38 6.58 -13.71 -1.81
C PRO A 38 5.53 -13.98 -2.88
N GLY A 39 5.64 -13.29 -4.01
CA GLY A 39 4.69 -13.45 -5.11
C GLY A 39 3.34 -12.76 -4.92
N ALA A 40 3.12 -12.07 -3.79
CA ALA A 40 1.88 -11.37 -3.51
C ALA A 40 1.48 -10.46 -4.67
N LYS A 41 0.21 -10.57 -5.06
CA LYS A 41 -0.48 -9.71 -6.02
C LYS A 41 -1.55 -8.91 -5.31
N ILE A 42 -1.75 -7.66 -5.73
CA ILE A 42 -2.85 -6.87 -5.18
C ILE A 42 -4.21 -7.30 -5.73
N GLN A 43 -4.27 -7.80 -6.97
CA GLN A 43 -5.53 -8.21 -7.61
C GLN A 43 -6.05 -9.57 -7.07
N ASN A 44 -5.21 -10.60 -7.07
CA ASN A 44 -5.66 -11.99 -6.86
C ASN A 44 -5.59 -12.42 -5.40
N ASP A 45 -4.58 -11.97 -4.66
CA ASP A 45 -4.37 -12.38 -3.27
C ASP A 45 -5.01 -11.39 -2.29
N ARG A 46 -5.87 -10.49 -2.80
CA ARG A 46 -6.41 -9.35 -2.05
C ARG A 46 -6.97 -9.75 -0.69
N LYS A 47 -7.67 -10.88 -0.59
CA LYS A 47 -8.25 -11.35 0.68
C LYS A 47 -7.19 -11.92 1.63
N GLU A 48 -6.30 -12.75 1.12
CA GLU A 48 -5.26 -13.39 1.93
C GLU A 48 -4.23 -12.37 2.40
N PHE A 49 -3.67 -11.59 1.45
CA PHE A 49 -2.75 -10.50 1.74
C PHE A 49 -3.36 -9.51 2.73
N TYR A 50 -4.59 -9.05 2.50
CA TYR A 50 -5.26 -8.12 3.42
C TYR A 50 -5.50 -8.73 4.80
N SER A 51 -5.87 -10.01 4.89
CA SER A 51 -6.07 -10.70 6.17
C SER A 51 -4.76 -10.78 6.97
N GLN A 52 -3.67 -11.22 6.33
CA GLN A 52 -2.34 -11.28 6.95
C GLN A 52 -1.85 -9.89 7.34
N LEU A 53 -2.08 -8.89 6.48
CA LEU A 53 -1.72 -7.51 6.76
C LEU A 53 -2.48 -6.96 7.98
N VAL A 54 -3.80 -7.16 8.03
CA VAL A 54 -4.61 -6.76 9.19
C VAL A 54 -4.15 -7.46 10.47
N SER A 55 -3.76 -8.73 10.39
CA SER A 55 -3.22 -9.47 11.53
C SER A 55 -1.92 -8.83 12.02
N ALA A 56 -0.96 -8.58 11.12
CA ALA A 56 0.30 -7.91 11.45
C ALA A 56 0.07 -6.51 12.03
N MET A 57 -0.83 -5.72 11.43
CA MET A 57 -1.21 -4.39 11.92
C MET A 57 -1.78 -4.42 13.35
N LYS A 58 -2.51 -5.46 13.73
CA LYS A 58 -3.03 -5.61 15.11
C LYS A 58 -1.96 -6.00 16.11
N THR A 59 -1.03 -6.87 15.69
CA THR A 59 0.07 -7.34 16.54
C THR A 59 1.09 -6.24 16.79
N GLU A 60 1.53 -5.58 15.72
CA GLU A 60 2.59 -4.55 15.78
C GLU A 60 2.05 -3.16 16.18
N ASN A 61 0.74 -2.95 16.03
CA ASN A 61 0.05 -1.67 16.23
C ASN A 61 0.84 -0.47 15.66
N PRO A 62 1.16 -0.46 14.35
CA PRO A 62 1.99 0.57 13.76
C PRO A 62 1.18 1.85 13.50
N ASP A 63 1.81 3.01 13.73
CA ASP A 63 1.25 4.30 13.32
C ASP A 63 1.45 4.56 11.81
N GLN A 64 2.45 3.90 11.22
CA GLN A 64 2.82 4.05 9.83
C GLN A 64 3.02 2.70 9.16
N ILE A 65 2.51 2.56 7.94
CA ILE A 65 2.78 1.42 7.08
C ILE A 65 3.42 1.87 5.77
N VAL A 66 4.39 1.10 5.29
CA VAL A 66 4.96 1.23 3.95
C VAL A 66 4.63 -0.02 3.15
N LEU A 67 3.94 0.15 2.02
CA LEU A 67 3.48 -0.92 1.13
C LEU A 67 4.39 -1.00 -0.10
N HIS A 68 5.10 -2.12 -0.28
CA HIS A 68 5.92 -2.43 -1.45
C HIS A 68 5.33 -3.60 -2.24
N LEU A 69 4.35 -3.30 -3.09
CA LEU A 69 3.55 -4.27 -3.85
C LEU A 69 3.46 -3.86 -5.32
N GLY A 70 2.82 -4.71 -6.14
CA GLY A 70 2.47 -4.36 -7.52
C GLY A 70 3.44 -4.90 -8.57
N SER A 71 4.66 -5.30 -8.20
CA SER A 71 5.60 -5.89 -9.16
C SER A 71 4.98 -7.10 -9.88
N ASN A 72 4.25 -7.94 -9.16
CA ASN A 72 3.60 -9.14 -9.72
C ASN A 72 2.29 -8.85 -10.47
N ASP A 73 1.79 -7.62 -10.42
CA ASP A 73 0.55 -7.16 -11.06
C ASP A 73 0.82 -6.46 -12.41
N VAL A 74 2.08 -6.21 -12.78
CA VAL A 74 2.47 -5.55 -14.05
C VAL A 74 1.96 -6.30 -15.29
N PHE A 75 1.76 -7.61 -15.18
CA PHE A 75 1.22 -8.41 -16.29
C PHE A 75 -0.32 -8.35 -16.42
N GLY A 76 -1.00 -7.73 -15.46
CA GLY A 76 -2.46 -7.63 -15.40
C GLY A 76 -3.01 -6.38 -16.09
N ASP A 77 -4.33 -6.20 -15.95
CA ASP A 77 -5.03 -4.98 -16.35
C ASP A 77 -4.73 -3.83 -15.38
N VAL A 78 -4.24 -2.70 -15.90
CA VAL A 78 -3.84 -1.52 -15.11
C VAL A 78 -5.00 -1.02 -14.25
N GLU A 79 -6.19 -0.88 -14.83
CA GLU A 79 -7.37 -0.33 -14.14
C GLU A 79 -7.86 -1.25 -13.02
N SER A 80 -7.86 -2.56 -13.24
CA SER A 80 -8.15 -3.56 -12.21
C SER A 80 -7.14 -3.51 -11.04
N THR A 81 -5.85 -3.27 -11.34
CA THR A 81 -4.81 -3.11 -10.31
C THR A 81 -5.06 -1.86 -9.48
N LEU A 82 -5.34 -0.73 -10.13
CA LEU A 82 -5.65 0.54 -9.46
C LEU A 82 -6.91 0.45 -8.59
N ARG A 83 -7.96 -0.25 -9.06
CA ARG A 83 -9.16 -0.54 -8.24
C ARG A 83 -8.83 -1.36 -7.01
N SER A 84 -7.91 -2.32 -7.12
CA SER A 84 -7.45 -3.12 -5.98
C SER A 84 -6.63 -2.31 -4.98
N TYR A 85 -5.78 -1.38 -5.46
CA TYR A 85 -5.12 -0.39 -4.60
C TYR A 85 -6.12 0.50 -3.86
N ARG A 86 -7.11 1.06 -4.56
CA ARG A 86 -8.15 1.89 -3.95
C ARG A 86 -8.86 1.15 -2.83
N PHE A 87 -9.33 -0.07 -3.12
CA PHE A 87 -9.97 -0.91 -2.13
C PHE A 87 -9.09 -1.13 -0.90
N LEU A 88 -7.80 -1.47 -1.10
CA LEU A 88 -6.86 -1.68 0.01
C LEU A 88 -6.70 -0.43 0.88
N ILE A 89 -6.47 0.73 0.26
CA ILE A 89 -6.28 2.01 0.94
C ILE A 89 -7.53 2.36 1.77
N GLU A 90 -8.71 2.33 1.15
CA GLU A 90 -9.97 2.69 1.79
C GLU A 90 -10.26 1.79 3.01
N ASN A 91 -10.05 0.48 2.85
CA ASN A 91 -10.27 -0.48 3.93
C ASN A 91 -9.28 -0.28 5.09
N LEU A 92 -8.00 -0.02 4.80
CA LEU A 92 -7.00 0.26 5.83
C LEU A 92 -7.31 1.57 6.57
N LEU A 93 -7.62 2.66 5.86
CA LEU A 93 -7.94 3.95 6.47
C LEU A 93 -9.25 3.93 7.26
N LEU A 94 -10.23 3.14 6.81
CA LEU A 94 -11.48 2.91 7.53
C LEU A 94 -11.24 2.16 8.84
N LYS A 95 -10.39 1.14 8.81
CA LYS A 95 -10.12 0.26 9.96
C LYS A 95 -9.14 0.85 10.97
N PHE A 96 -8.13 1.60 10.50
CA PHE A 96 -7.07 2.18 11.31
C PHE A 96 -7.08 3.72 11.17
N LYS A 97 -7.79 4.38 12.09
CA LYS A 97 -8.16 5.81 11.96
C LYS A 97 -7.00 6.80 12.05
N SER A 98 -5.89 6.43 12.67
CA SER A 98 -4.67 7.25 12.78
C SER A 98 -3.57 6.85 11.80
N LEU A 99 -3.73 5.72 11.09
CA LEU A 99 -2.69 5.15 10.24
C LEU A 99 -2.28 6.10 9.12
N GLN A 100 -0.97 6.22 8.90
CA GLN A 100 -0.38 6.80 7.70
C GLN A 100 0.10 5.69 6.77
N ILE A 101 -0.14 5.83 5.47
CA ILE A 101 0.16 4.82 4.46
C ILE A 101 1.15 5.41 3.45
N GLY A 102 2.34 4.85 3.34
CA GLY A 102 3.26 5.06 2.23
C GLY A 102 3.09 3.94 1.20
N ILE A 103 2.91 4.27 -0.07
CA ILE A 103 2.87 3.30 -1.16
C ILE A 103 4.09 3.52 -2.03
N CYS A 104 4.96 2.52 -2.04
CA CYS A 104 6.13 2.44 -2.89
C CYS A 104 5.73 2.41 -4.37
N GLY A 105 6.43 3.19 -5.19
CA GLY A 105 6.41 3.00 -6.63
C GLY A 105 6.85 1.59 -7.00
N ILE A 106 6.20 1.02 -8.01
CA ILE A 106 6.61 -0.24 -8.62
C ILE A 106 7.94 -0.01 -9.33
N LEU A 107 8.92 -0.87 -9.06
CA LEU A 107 10.23 -0.77 -9.66
C LEU A 107 10.19 -1.11 -11.16
N PRO A 108 10.99 -0.42 -11.99
CA PRO A 108 11.15 -0.80 -13.38
C PRO A 108 11.71 -2.22 -13.46
N ARG A 109 11.43 -2.92 -14.55
CA ARG A 109 12.01 -4.24 -14.82
C ARG A 109 13.34 -4.10 -15.57
N ALA A 110 14.14 -5.16 -15.62
CA ALA A 110 15.26 -5.26 -16.55
C ALA A 110 15.15 -6.56 -17.36
N VAL A 111 16.10 -6.74 -18.29
CA VAL A 111 16.23 -7.98 -19.05
C VAL A 111 16.46 -9.12 -18.07
N ASN A 112 15.68 -10.20 -18.24
CA ASN A 112 15.94 -11.45 -17.55
C ASN A 112 17.00 -12.24 -18.32
N HIS A 113 18.10 -12.58 -17.64
CA HIS A 113 19.22 -13.31 -18.23
C HIS A 113 19.13 -14.84 -18.04
N TYR A 114 18.03 -15.35 -17.45
CA TYR A 114 17.79 -16.78 -17.33
C TYR A 114 17.04 -17.30 -18.56
N GLU A 115 17.66 -18.26 -19.28
CA GLU A 115 17.15 -18.83 -20.54
C GLU A 115 15.74 -19.45 -20.44
N SER A 116 15.31 -19.85 -19.23
CA SER A 116 14.04 -20.53 -18.98
C SER A 116 12.87 -19.62 -18.58
N SER A 117 13.06 -18.31 -18.60
CA SER A 117 12.11 -17.36 -18.01
C SER A 117 11.05 -16.84 -19.00
N TYR A 118 9.86 -16.54 -18.47
CA TYR A 118 8.64 -16.24 -19.23
C TYR A 118 8.64 -14.84 -19.88
N TRP A 119 9.58 -13.95 -19.53
CA TRP A 119 9.71 -12.62 -20.15
C TRP A 119 11.15 -12.39 -20.61
N ASN A 120 11.30 -12.03 -21.88
CA ASN A 120 12.57 -11.75 -22.54
C ASN A 120 12.65 -10.26 -22.94
N MET A 121 13.71 -9.88 -23.66
CA MET A 121 13.93 -8.51 -24.12
C MET A 121 12.74 -7.89 -24.86
N SER A 122 11.93 -8.66 -25.59
CA SER A 122 10.84 -8.10 -26.40
C SER A 122 9.64 -7.66 -25.57
N ALA A 123 9.42 -8.26 -24.39
CA ALA A 123 8.36 -7.87 -23.47
C ALA A 123 8.71 -6.60 -22.66
N LEU A 124 10.00 -6.28 -22.51
CA LEU A 124 10.48 -5.23 -21.61
C LEU A 124 9.86 -3.84 -21.90
N PRO A 125 9.81 -3.33 -23.15
CA PRO A 125 9.21 -2.01 -23.41
C PRO A 125 7.74 -1.92 -23.03
N ARG A 126 6.98 -3.02 -23.17
CA ARG A 126 5.59 -3.06 -22.69
C ARG A 126 5.54 -3.02 -21.17
N LEU A 127 6.32 -3.85 -20.50
CA LEU A 127 6.36 -3.90 -19.04
C LEU A 127 6.75 -2.55 -18.42
N GLN A 128 7.71 -1.82 -19.01
CA GLN A 128 8.06 -0.48 -18.51
C GLN A 128 6.90 0.50 -18.64
N ARG A 129 6.22 0.52 -19.80
CA ARG A 129 5.04 1.38 -19.98
C ARG A 129 3.92 1.04 -19.00
N ASP A 130 3.71 -0.24 -18.71
CA ASP A 130 2.69 -0.68 -17.75
C ASP A 130 3.09 -0.29 -16.31
N VAL A 131 4.38 -0.39 -15.94
CA VAL A 131 4.92 0.13 -14.66
C VAL A 131 4.74 1.63 -14.54
N GLU A 132 5.07 2.40 -15.57
CA GLU A 132 4.92 3.87 -15.59
C GLU A 132 3.47 4.29 -15.41
N LYS A 133 2.55 3.65 -16.14
CA LYS A 133 1.10 3.89 -16.01
C LYS A 133 0.59 3.55 -14.62
N LEU A 134 1.01 2.41 -14.07
CA LEU A 134 0.62 2.01 -12.71
C LEU A 134 1.15 3.01 -11.69
N ASN A 135 2.41 3.42 -11.78
CA ASN A 135 2.99 4.40 -10.85
C ASN A 135 2.29 5.76 -10.92
N ALA A 136 2.01 6.27 -12.12
CA ALA A 136 1.25 7.50 -12.29
C ALA A 136 -0.17 7.38 -11.70
N GLY A 137 -0.84 6.24 -11.93
CA GLY A 137 -2.18 5.98 -11.38
C GLY A 137 -2.17 5.84 -9.86
N ILE A 138 -1.19 5.15 -9.28
CA ILE A 138 -1.03 5.01 -7.83
C ILE A 138 -0.72 6.38 -7.21
N GLN A 139 0.18 7.15 -7.80
CA GLN A 139 0.49 8.51 -7.34
C GLN A 139 -0.77 9.38 -7.33
N SER A 140 -1.51 9.42 -8.44
CA SER A 140 -2.78 10.16 -8.52
C SER A 140 -3.80 9.68 -7.48
N LEU A 141 -3.88 8.37 -7.26
CA LEU A 141 -4.79 7.79 -6.26
C LEU A 141 -4.41 8.23 -4.84
N THR A 142 -3.13 8.18 -4.47
CA THR A 142 -2.66 8.57 -3.13
C THR A 142 -2.96 10.04 -2.82
N CYS A 143 -2.92 10.94 -3.82
CA CYS A 143 -3.25 12.36 -3.66
C CYS A 143 -4.72 12.58 -3.20
N GLY A 144 -5.61 11.62 -3.45
CA GLY A 144 -7.00 11.67 -3.01
C GLY A 144 -7.20 11.39 -1.51
N TYR A 145 -6.15 10.99 -0.78
CA TYR A 145 -6.25 10.62 0.64
C TYR A 145 -5.17 11.34 1.45
N SER A 146 -5.58 12.19 2.41
CA SER A 146 -4.67 13.04 3.21
C SER A 146 -3.64 12.28 4.06
N ARG A 147 -3.88 10.99 4.32
CA ARG A 147 -2.99 10.10 5.09
C ARG A 147 -2.29 9.05 4.22
N CYS A 148 -2.34 9.21 2.90
CA CYS A 148 -1.70 8.31 1.94
C CYS A 148 -0.66 9.08 1.13
N PHE A 149 0.48 8.46 0.89
CA PHE A 149 1.61 9.10 0.22
C PHE A 149 2.24 8.15 -0.78
N PHE A 150 2.65 8.67 -1.93
CA PHE A 150 3.43 7.93 -2.91
C PHE A 150 4.92 8.11 -2.64
N ILE A 151 5.66 7.00 -2.59
CA ILE A 151 7.12 6.97 -2.42
C ILE A 151 7.73 6.64 -3.78
N ASP A 152 8.23 7.66 -4.46
CA ASP A 152 8.81 7.52 -5.80
C ASP A 152 10.29 7.08 -5.75
N TYR A 153 10.62 6.04 -6.51
CA TYR A 153 11.99 5.54 -6.68
C TYR A 153 12.64 5.98 -7.99
N ALA A 154 11.86 6.54 -8.94
CA ALA A 154 12.25 6.69 -10.34
C ALA A 154 13.57 7.45 -10.53
N GLN A 155 13.80 8.51 -9.74
CA GLN A 155 15.00 9.34 -9.89
C GLN A 155 16.31 8.64 -9.47
N ARG A 156 16.24 7.70 -8.52
CA ARG A 156 17.43 7.08 -7.93
C ARG A 156 17.64 5.64 -8.40
N PHE A 157 16.62 4.99 -8.95
CA PHE A 157 16.66 3.58 -9.26
C PHE A 157 17.15 3.33 -10.70
N LYS A 158 18.32 2.71 -10.85
CA LYS A 158 18.90 2.31 -12.13
C LYS A 158 18.76 0.80 -12.31
N PRO A 159 17.75 0.30 -13.07
CA PRO A 159 17.45 -1.13 -13.15
C PRO A 159 18.65 -2.01 -13.54
N ALA A 160 19.51 -1.55 -14.47
CA ALA A 160 20.71 -2.28 -14.88
C ALA A 160 21.76 -2.46 -13.76
N VAL A 161 21.73 -1.63 -12.72
CA VAL A 161 22.71 -1.65 -11.61
C VAL A 161 22.07 -2.21 -10.33
N HIS A 162 20.78 -1.99 -10.13
CA HIS A 162 20.08 -2.23 -8.87
C HIS A 162 19.25 -3.52 -8.85
N LEU A 163 19.04 -4.14 -10.01
CA LEU A 163 18.40 -5.45 -10.11
C LEU A 163 19.43 -6.57 -10.25
N GLY A 164 19.01 -7.78 -9.87
CA GLY A 164 19.72 -9.01 -10.11
C GLY A 164 19.59 -9.46 -11.56
N ARG A 165 20.18 -10.63 -11.86
CA ARG A 165 20.21 -11.19 -13.22
C ARG A 165 18.83 -11.59 -13.75
N ASP A 166 17.83 -11.73 -12.89
CA ASP A 166 16.44 -11.98 -13.29
C ASP A 166 15.71 -10.72 -13.77
N GLY A 167 16.31 -9.53 -13.61
CA GLY A 167 15.69 -8.25 -13.94
C GLY A 167 14.40 -7.96 -13.15
N LEU A 168 14.25 -8.56 -11.97
CA LEU A 168 13.10 -8.40 -11.08
C LEU A 168 13.54 -8.23 -9.62
N HIS A 169 14.35 -9.18 -9.15
CA HIS A 169 15.08 -9.22 -7.90
C HIS A 169 15.84 -7.93 -7.61
N VAL A 170 15.56 -7.13 -6.57
CA VAL A 170 16.57 -6.16 -6.12
C VAL A 170 17.83 -6.88 -5.65
N ASN A 171 18.99 -6.37 -6.06
CA ASN A 171 20.27 -6.78 -5.49
C ASN A 171 20.59 -5.93 -4.24
N ARG A 172 21.75 -6.15 -3.61
CA ARG A 172 22.15 -5.43 -2.39
C ARG A 172 22.18 -3.90 -2.57
N ASN A 173 22.68 -3.42 -3.70
CA ASN A 173 22.73 -1.98 -4.00
C ASN A 173 21.32 -1.43 -4.22
N GLY A 174 20.46 -2.17 -4.92
CA GLY A 174 19.05 -1.80 -5.08
C GLY A 174 18.33 -1.73 -3.75
N ALA A 175 18.50 -2.72 -2.88
CA ALA A 175 17.91 -2.75 -1.54
C ALA A 175 18.40 -1.55 -0.69
N PHE A 176 19.68 -1.16 -0.81
CA PHE A 176 20.19 0.06 -0.16
C PHE A 176 19.47 1.32 -0.64
N ILE A 177 19.26 1.47 -1.95
CA ILE A 177 18.52 2.61 -2.52
C ILE A 177 17.07 2.64 -2.04
N LEU A 178 16.40 1.48 -1.97
CA LEU A 178 15.05 1.40 -1.42
C LEU A 178 15.02 1.83 0.04
N LYS A 179 15.93 1.29 0.87
CA LYS A 179 16.06 1.67 2.29
C LYS A 179 16.20 3.17 2.44
N MET A 180 17.19 3.76 1.77
CA MET A 180 17.46 5.20 1.84
C MET A 180 16.24 6.02 1.41
N THR A 181 15.50 5.57 0.40
CA THR A 181 14.33 6.30 -0.09
C THR A 181 13.18 6.22 0.93
N ILE A 182 12.93 5.05 1.51
CA ILE A 182 11.95 4.86 2.58
C ILE A 182 12.33 5.69 3.82
N GLU A 183 13.60 5.67 4.24
CA GLU A 183 14.06 6.47 5.39
C GLU A 183 13.90 7.97 5.16
N ASN A 184 14.23 8.46 3.96
CA ASN A 184 14.01 9.87 3.61
C ASN A 184 12.52 10.24 3.69
N TYR A 185 11.65 9.38 3.14
CA TYR A 185 10.21 9.56 3.25
C TYR A 185 9.76 9.63 4.73
N LEU A 186 10.18 8.67 5.55
CA LEU A 186 9.82 8.62 6.97
C LEU A 186 10.30 9.87 7.72
N ALA A 187 11.53 10.30 7.47
CA ALA A 187 12.12 11.50 8.07
C ALA A 187 11.36 12.78 7.68
N GLU A 188 10.97 12.91 6.41
CA GLU A 188 10.14 14.05 5.96
C GLU A 188 8.77 14.07 6.65
N ARG A 189 8.13 12.90 6.80
CA ARG A 189 6.83 12.83 7.48
C ARG A 189 6.94 13.22 8.95
N GLN A 190 8.03 12.83 9.61
CA GLN A 190 8.29 13.20 11.00
C GLN A 190 8.44 14.71 11.18
N LYS A 191 9.18 15.38 10.29
CA LYS A 191 9.36 16.85 10.32
C LYS A 191 8.03 17.58 10.20
N CYS A 192 7.12 17.13 9.32
CA CYS A 192 5.80 17.73 9.17
C CYS A 192 5.00 17.66 10.47
N VAL A 193 5.02 16.52 11.18
CA VAL A 193 4.30 16.37 12.45
C VAL A 193 4.89 17.31 13.52
N THR A 194 6.22 17.36 13.66
CA THR A 194 6.87 18.23 14.64
C THR A 194 6.60 19.71 14.38
N SER A 195 6.62 20.14 13.11
CA SER A 195 6.31 21.52 12.74
C SER A 195 4.86 21.88 13.08
N MET A 196 3.89 21.00 12.81
CA MET A 196 2.48 21.25 13.14
C MET A 196 2.25 21.33 14.66
N THR A 197 2.89 20.47 15.44
CA THR A 197 2.78 20.51 16.90
C THR A 197 3.41 21.76 17.51
N ALA A 198 4.53 22.24 16.96
CA ALA A 198 5.18 23.46 17.44
C ALA A 198 4.31 24.70 17.19
N THR A 199 3.69 24.81 16.01
CA THR A 199 2.77 25.92 15.69
C THR A 199 1.55 25.93 16.60
N LEU A 200 0.92 24.77 16.83
CA LEU A 200 -0.22 24.66 17.74
C LEU A 200 0.17 25.01 19.20
N SER A 201 1.34 24.57 19.66
CA SER A 201 1.84 24.93 20.99
C SER A 201 2.16 26.42 21.14
N SER A 202 2.53 27.11 20.05
CA SER A 202 2.83 28.55 20.07
C SER A 202 1.59 29.45 19.94
N HIS A 203 0.42 28.88 19.64
CA HIS A 203 -0.85 29.62 19.51
C HIS A 203 -1.83 29.37 20.65
N VAL A 204 -1.51 28.45 21.56
CA VAL A 204 -2.14 28.41 22.89
C VAL A 204 -1.32 29.31 23.81
N GLN A 205 -1.41 30.62 23.61
CA GLN A 205 -1.30 31.50 24.77
C GLN A 205 -2.56 31.25 25.58
N VAL A 206 -2.46 30.39 26.60
CA VAL A 206 -3.45 30.38 27.67
C VAL A 206 -3.43 31.81 28.22
N PRO A 207 -4.49 32.61 28.09
CA PRO A 207 -4.52 33.89 28.77
C PRO A 207 -4.33 33.59 30.25
N ASP A 208 -3.40 34.29 30.92
CA ASP A 208 -3.18 34.15 32.36
C ASP A 208 -4.51 34.34 33.09
N VAL A 209 -5.12 33.22 33.51
CA VAL A 209 -6.35 33.20 34.31
C VAL A 209 -6.01 33.45 35.79
N GLU A 210 -5.08 34.36 36.07
CA GLU A 210 -4.75 34.81 37.43
C GLU A 210 -5.32 36.19 37.78
N SER A 211 -6.20 36.77 36.96
CA SER A 211 -6.85 38.06 37.29
C SER A 211 -8.38 38.08 37.29
N LEU A 212 -9.06 36.93 37.13
CA LEU A 212 -10.52 36.89 37.26
C LEU A 212 -10.93 36.61 38.71
N SER A 213 -11.20 37.70 39.43
CA SER A 213 -11.85 37.71 40.74
C SER A 213 -13.16 36.91 40.74
N PRO A 214 -13.50 36.18 41.81
CA PRO A 214 -14.70 35.36 41.88
C PRO A 214 -15.91 36.23 42.25
N LYS A 215 -16.57 36.81 41.24
CA LYS A 215 -17.94 37.30 41.37
C LYS A 215 -18.67 37.14 40.04
N MET A 216 -19.36 36.01 39.85
CA MET A 216 -20.68 36.06 39.24
C MET A 216 -21.47 34.79 39.52
N THR A 217 -22.68 35.05 39.98
CA THR A 217 -23.72 34.14 40.45
C THR A 217 -24.35 33.34 39.33
N TYR A 218 -24.83 32.15 39.68
CA TYR A 218 -25.77 31.33 38.93
C TYR A 218 -26.97 32.14 38.44
N ALA A 219 -27.04 32.41 37.14
CA ALA A 219 -28.26 32.47 36.33
C ALA A 219 -27.90 32.98 34.94
N GLU A 220 -27.89 32.09 33.94
CA GLU A 220 -28.51 32.31 32.63
C GLU A 220 -28.25 31.10 31.74
N VAL A 221 -29.26 30.23 31.72
CA VAL A 221 -29.40 29.13 30.76
C VAL A 221 -29.75 29.75 29.41
N VAL A 222 -28.74 29.91 28.55
CA VAL A 222 -28.95 30.28 27.15
C VAL A 222 -29.54 29.06 26.42
N ARG A 223 -30.84 29.16 26.10
CA ARG A 223 -31.55 28.26 25.20
C ARG A 223 -30.94 28.38 23.80
N LEU A 224 -30.30 27.32 23.32
CA LEU A 224 -29.98 27.18 21.90
C LEU A 224 -31.27 26.81 21.13
N PRO A 225 -31.58 27.46 20.00
CA PRO A 225 -32.71 27.07 19.17
C PRO A 225 -32.40 25.76 18.44
N VAL A 226 -33.33 24.82 18.56
CA VAL A 226 -33.40 23.58 17.79
C VAL A 226 -33.84 23.92 16.35
N PRO A 227 -33.08 23.57 15.30
CA PRO A 227 -33.59 23.64 13.93
C PRO A 227 -34.60 22.52 13.72
N SER A 228 -35.82 22.92 13.40
CA SER A 228 -36.96 22.09 13.04
C SER A 228 -36.69 21.26 11.79
N SER A 229 -37.24 20.05 11.82
CA SER A 229 -37.46 19.13 10.71
C SER A 229 -38.37 19.72 9.62
N ASP A 230 -38.37 19.00 8.49
CA ASP A 230 -39.28 19.08 7.34
C ASP A 230 -38.98 20.11 6.26
N THR A 231 -38.58 19.60 5.09
CA THR A 231 -39.50 19.42 3.96
C THR A 231 -38.81 18.70 2.80
N GLY A 232 -39.56 17.83 2.10
CA GLY A 232 -39.36 17.70 0.66
C GLY A 232 -39.00 16.32 0.10
N ASN A 233 -39.90 15.35 0.24
CA ASN A 233 -40.12 14.34 -0.80
C ASN A 233 -40.27 15.04 -2.17
N ARG A 234 -39.42 14.69 -3.15
CA ARG A 234 -39.79 14.75 -4.57
C ARG A 234 -39.24 13.55 -5.33
N LEU A 235 -40.18 12.65 -5.61
CA LEU A 235 -40.25 11.79 -6.78
C LEU A 235 -39.68 12.43 -8.04
N PHE A 236 -38.87 11.67 -8.76
CA PHE A 236 -38.86 11.66 -10.23
C PHE A 236 -38.63 10.23 -10.72
N ASP A 237 -39.74 9.53 -10.93
CA ASP A 237 -39.85 8.58 -12.03
C ASP A 237 -39.90 9.37 -13.35
N LYS A 238 -39.17 8.89 -14.36
CA LYS A 238 -39.60 8.87 -15.77
C LYS A 238 -38.55 8.17 -16.64
N ASP A 239 -38.85 6.92 -16.95
CA ASP A 239 -38.93 6.34 -18.29
C ASP A 239 -38.15 7.03 -19.42
N VAL A 240 -37.18 6.30 -19.98
CA VAL A 240 -36.94 6.28 -21.43
C VAL A 240 -36.68 4.84 -21.87
N GLU A 241 -37.76 4.16 -22.27
CA GLU A 241 -37.71 3.10 -23.28
C GLU A 241 -37.72 3.74 -24.67
N HIS A 242 -36.82 3.29 -25.55
CA HIS A 242 -37.06 3.01 -26.98
C HIS A 242 -35.73 2.50 -27.57
N GLN A 243 -35.60 1.21 -27.87
CA GLN A 243 -36.10 0.47 -29.04
C GLN A 243 -35.12 0.45 -30.24
N ASN A 244 -34.90 -0.81 -30.69
CA ASN A 244 -34.67 -1.27 -32.07
C ASN A 244 -33.25 -1.33 -32.66
N SER A 245 -32.78 -2.57 -32.86
CA SER A 245 -32.63 -3.24 -34.19
C SER A 245 -31.43 -4.21 -34.17
N SER A 246 -31.65 -5.52 -34.05
CA SER A 246 -31.79 -6.50 -35.14
C SER A 246 -30.56 -6.63 -36.07
N ARG A 247 -29.77 -7.71 -35.88
CA ARG A 247 -29.34 -8.62 -36.97
C ARG A 247 -28.60 -9.85 -36.43
N THR A 248 -29.18 -11.01 -36.69
CA THR A 248 -28.61 -12.37 -36.64
C THR A 248 -27.88 -12.69 -37.98
N PRO A 249 -27.49 -13.94 -38.28
CA PRO A 249 -26.28 -14.63 -37.81
C PRO A 249 -25.40 -15.11 -38.98
N SER A 250 -24.16 -15.56 -38.73
CA SER A 250 -23.47 -16.41 -39.71
C SER A 250 -22.82 -17.64 -39.08
N LYS A 251 -23.07 -18.77 -39.76
CA LYS A 251 -22.75 -20.15 -39.44
C LYS A 251 -21.29 -20.50 -39.80
N ARG A 252 -20.87 -21.66 -39.26
CA ARG A 252 -19.77 -22.58 -39.64
C ARG A 252 -18.57 -22.52 -38.68
N LYS A 253 -17.97 -23.63 -38.25
CA LYS A 253 -18.12 -25.06 -38.61
C LYS A 253 -17.54 -25.86 -37.43
N ARG A 254 -18.20 -26.96 -37.09
CA ARG A 254 -17.64 -28.05 -36.28
C ARG A 254 -16.36 -28.59 -36.93
N LEU A 255 -15.37 -28.94 -36.11
CA LEU A 255 -14.63 -30.20 -36.25
C LEU A 255 -14.24 -30.70 -34.86
N SER A 256 -14.33 -32.02 -34.75
CA SER A 256 -14.35 -32.86 -33.57
C SER A 256 -13.06 -33.68 -33.45
N SER A 257 -12.57 -33.87 -32.23
CA SER A 257 -11.95 -35.13 -31.74
C SER A 257 -11.57 -34.90 -30.27
N ALA A 258 -12.29 -35.48 -29.30
CA ALA A 258 -12.13 -36.86 -28.84
C ALA A 258 -10.71 -37.15 -28.35
N GLY A 259 -10.53 -37.12 -27.02
CA GLY A 259 -9.31 -37.53 -26.33
C GLY A 259 -9.60 -37.67 -24.84
N ALA A 260 -9.64 -38.92 -24.37
CA ALA A 260 -10.29 -39.35 -23.15
C ALA A 260 -9.57 -38.98 -21.85
N ARG A 261 -10.38 -38.91 -20.79
CA ARG A 261 -10.01 -38.95 -19.37
C ARG A 261 -9.14 -40.16 -19.04
N ARG A 262 -8.15 -39.98 -18.16
CA ARG A 262 -8.05 -40.78 -16.91
C ARG A 262 -7.12 -40.13 -15.88
N SER A 263 -7.69 -40.03 -14.69
CA SER A 263 -7.12 -39.73 -13.38
C SER A 263 -6.07 -40.76 -12.94
N ASN A 264 -5.01 -40.29 -12.28
CA ASN A 264 -4.51 -40.81 -10.99
C ASN A 264 -3.12 -40.24 -10.67
N ASN A 265 -3.01 -39.54 -9.54
CA ASN A 265 -1.97 -39.66 -8.51
C ASN A 265 -2.13 -38.47 -7.54
N LYS A 266 -2.86 -38.63 -6.42
CA LYS A 266 -2.37 -39.09 -5.11
C LYS A 266 -1.10 -38.39 -4.61
N ARG A 267 -1.32 -37.57 -3.56
CA ARG A 267 -0.50 -37.38 -2.35
C ARG A 267 0.97 -36.97 -2.49
N VAL A 268 1.24 -35.71 -2.11
CA VAL A 268 2.34 -35.32 -1.20
C VAL A 268 1.80 -34.16 -0.35
N ASN A 269 1.17 -34.43 0.79
CA ASN A 269 1.73 -34.37 2.16
C ASN A 269 2.65 -33.17 2.47
N GLU A 270 2.09 -32.26 3.29
CA GLU A 270 2.70 -31.67 4.49
C GLU A 270 4.16 -31.20 4.45
N LYS A 271 4.35 -29.88 4.55
CA LYS A 271 5.13 -29.18 5.60
C LYS A 271 5.50 -27.77 5.12
N LEU A 272 4.62 -26.80 5.35
CA LEU A 272 5.06 -25.41 5.46
C LEU A 272 5.28 -25.12 6.94
N LYS A 273 6.53 -25.31 7.36
CA LYS A 273 7.04 -24.87 8.66
C LYS A 273 6.97 -23.35 8.70
N PHE A 274 6.27 -22.81 9.70
CA PHE A 274 6.48 -21.44 10.15
C PHE A 274 7.93 -21.30 10.62
N VAL A 275 8.68 -20.37 10.01
CA VAL A 275 9.97 -19.92 10.53
C VAL A 275 9.70 -18.59 11.25
N LEU A 276 9.46 -18.68 12.55
CA LEU A 276 9.60 -17.55 13.47
C LEU A 276 11.09 -17.43 13.77
N PHE A 277 11.74 -16.40 13.24
CA PHE A 277 13.08 -16.04 13.66
C PHE A 277 12.99 -15.39 15.04
N LYS A 278 13.34 -16.15 16.07
CA LYS A 278 13.64 -15.64 17.41
C LYS A 278 15.13 -15.26 17.40
N ILE A 279 15.44 -13.96 17.38
CA ILE A 279 16.80 -13.47 17.62
C ILE A 279 16.97 -13.46 19.13
N GLU A 280 17.56 -14.52 19.68
CA GLU A 280 18.06 -14.51 21.05
C GLU A 280 19.53 -14.09 21.04
N ASN A 281 19.78 -12.99 21.75
CA ASN A 281 21.03 -12.48 22.31
C ASN A 281 22.31 -13.27 22.05
N ILE A 282 23.30 -12.61 21.42
CA ILE A 282 24.70 -12.82 21.77
C ILE A 282 25.30 -11.45 22.07
N ILE A 283 25.36 -11.17 23.38
CA ILE A 283 26.37 -10.32 24.00
C ILE A 283 27.56 -11.24 24.25
N LEU A 284 28.71 -10.91 23.65
CA LEU A 284 30.07 -10.92 24.22
C LEU A 284 31.03 -10.40 23.15
#